data_AF-A0A2V2FM95-F1
#
_entry.id   AF-A0A2V2FM95-F1
#
_cell.length_a   1.000
_cell.length_b   1.000
_cell.length_c   1.000
_cell.angle_alpha   90.00
_cell.angle_beta   90.00
_cell.angle_gamma   90.00
#
_symmetry.space_group_name_H-M   'P 1'
#
loop_
_entity.id
_entity.type
_entity.pdbx_description
1 polymer ?
#
loop_
_entity_poly.entity_id
_entity_poly.type
_entity_poly.pdbx_seq_one_letter_code
_entity_poly.pdbx_strand_id
1 'polypeptide(L)'
;MRTMMSLDSIVPATPLVTICMFWFLRFFIVWGILTPIFCSLIYSFPLPFSSPFPTHPKIYPHARKQVCMYTVLIFSCFPTAPPRFTYLRLLHAHLLLIFAAGLRILDLILAAGRNANGEDERMRGKHDGYESVQAAILGTAAQLFTRAGIHGTSLNDIAQAAGLSKGTLYYYYPTKEALVNDIAETHGARVTDLLLSWVETLSRDCPMDEALLLLMEALLEDEALRRLHVVLFTESCLDNPGLAALMEDKLKKWTVMLEVGTLKVQSDSARRLRDRSSLFFTMLMGAMLRAETSPAERSACVALLLSE
;
A
#
# COMPACT_ATOMS: atom_id res chain seq x y z
N MET A 1 -2.81 64.29 -19.74
CA MET A 1 -3.17 64.96 -21.01
C MET A 1 -1.87 65.30 -21.74
N ARG A 2 -1.65 64.69 -22.93
CA ARG A 2 -0.62 64.96 -23.97
C ARG A 2 0.86 64.64 -23.65
N THR A 3 1.42 63.55 -24.23
CA THR A 3 2.04 63.32 -25.59
C THR A 3 3.56 63.49 -25.53
N MET A 4 4.38 62.43 -25.66
CA MET A 4 4.90 61.84 -26.92
C MET A 4 5.81 62.80 -27.72
N MET A 5 7.12 62.54 -27.75
CA MET A 5 7.95 62.63 -28.96
C MET A 5 9.30 61.92 -28.77
N SER A 6 9.70 61.25 -29.85
CA SER A 6 10.73 60.22 -30.00
C SER A 6 12.07 60.76 -30.50
N LEU A 7 13.10 59.90 -30.41
CA LEU A 7 14.19 59.60 -31.39
C LEU A 7 14.67 60.77 -32.28
N ASP A 8 15.95 61.12 -32.33
CA ASP A 8 17.06 60.29 -32.76
C ASP A 8 18.37 61.04 -32.50
N SER A 9 19.48 60.33 -32.24
CA SER A 9 20.59 60.27 -33.20
C SER A 9 21.92 59.76 -32.60
N ILE A 10 22.46 58.74 -33.29
CA ILE A 10 23.88 58.43 -33.54
C ILE A 10 24.57 57.32 -32.71
N VAL A 11 24.96 56.29 -33.46
CA VAL A 11 25.83 55.10 -33.22
C VAL A 11 27.05 55.27 -34.19
N PRO A 12 28.18 54.52 -34.22
CA PRO A 12 28.86 53.52 -33.33
C PRO A 12 30.39 53.73 -33.11
N ALA A 13 31.05 52.85 -32.30
CA ALA A 13 32.19 51.97 -32.72
C ALA A 13 32.84 51.18 -31.55
N THR A 14 33.03 49.85 -31.68
CA THR A 14 34.34 49.13 -31.59
C THR A 14 34.21 47.58 -31.67
N PRO A 15 35.16 46.87 -32.33
CA PRO A 15 35.07 45.43 -32.70
C PRO A 15 35.66 44.41 -31.70
N LEU A 16 36.29 44.83 -30.60
CA LEU A 16 36.90 43.91 -29.62
C LEU A 16 35.86 43.22 -28.72
N VAL A 17 34.77 43.93 -28.42
CA VAL A 17 33.61 43.39 -27.69
C VAL A 17 32.97 42.27 -28.50
N THR A 18 32.92 42.40 -29.83
CA THR A 18 32.31 41.42 -30.73
C THR A 18 33.01 40.06 -30.70
N ILE A 19 34.35 40.03 -30.61
CA ILE A 19 35.12 38.76 -30.58
C ILE A 19 34.97 38.06 -29.22
N CYS A 20 35.03 38.81 -28.12
CA CYS A 20 34.77 38.26 -26.79
C CYS A 20 33.32 37.78 -26.66
N MET A 21 32.34 38.56 -27.15
CA MET A 21 30.95 38.11 -27.25
C MET A 21 30.82 36.86 -28.10
N PHE A 22 31.54 36.73 -29.21
CA PHE A 22 31.41 35.57 -30.09
C PHE A 22 31.77 34.26 -29.39
N TRP A 23 32.83 34.26 -28.58
CA TRP A 23 33.23 33.09 -27.79
C TRP A 23 32.37 32.88 -26.54
N PHE A 24 31.95 33.97 -25.88
CA PHE A 24 31.06 33.91 -24.72
C PHE A 24 29.68 33.38 -25.10
N LEU A 25 29.14 33.83 -26.24
CA LEU A 25 27.87 33.37 -26.80
C LEU A 25 27.98 31.91 -27.24
N ARG A 26 29.09 31.48 -27.85
CA ARG A 26 29.30 30.06 -28.17
C ARG A 26 29.35 29.18 -26.93
N PHE A 27 30.00 29.64 -25.86
CA PHE A 27 30.07 28.93 -24.59
C PHE A 27 28.67 28.83 -23.95
N PHE A 28 27.92 29.93 -23.91
CA PHE A 28 26.55 29.95 -23.38
C PHE A 28 25.55 29.20 -24.25
N ILE A 29 25.72 29.16 -25.56
CA ILE A 29 24.87 28.39 -26.47
C ILE A 29 25.16 26.90 -26.30
N VAL A 30 26.42 26.48 -26.25
CA VAL A 30 26.77 25.07 -26.06
C VAL A 30 26.32 24.60 -24.68
N TRP A 31 26.59 25.36 -23.62
CA TRP A 31 26.19 24.98 -22.26
C TRP A 31 24.70 25.18 -22.01
N GLY A 32 24.11 26.28 -22.48
CA GLY A 32 22.69 26.61 -22.34
C GLY A 32 21.75 25.78 -23.22
N ILE A 33 22.24 25.15 -24.30
CA ILE A 33 21.46 24.18 -25.09
C ILE A 33 21.68 22.76 -24.55
N LEU A 34 22.91 22.39 -24.17
CA LEU A 34 23.17 21.02 -23.70
C LEU A 34 22.59 20.75 -22.32
N THR A 35 22.60 21.71 -21.40
CA THR A 35 22.07 21.52 -20.03
C THR A 35 20.57 21.21 -20.02
N PRO A 36 19.69 21.93 -20.74
CA PRO A 36 18.27 21.59 -20.80
C PRO A 36 17.97 20.34 -21.63
N ILE A 37 18.77 20.00 -22.66
CA ILE A 37 18.64 18.72 -23.37
C ILE A 37 19.00 17.56 -22.43
N PHE A 38 20.01 17.72 -21.58
CA PHE A 38 20.41 16.75 -20.57
C PHE A 38 19.35 16.60 -19.48
N CYS A 39 18.80 17.71 -18.98
CA CYS A 39 17.66 17.70 -18.06
C CYS A 39 16.43 17.05 -18.70
N SER A 40 16.10 17.37 -19.96
CA SER A 40 14.96 16.77 -20.65
C SER A 40 15.16 15.29 -20.94
N LEU A 41 16.37 14.80 -21.22
CA LEU A 41 16.64 13.36 -21.36
C LEU A 41 16.52 12.61 -20.02
N ILE A 42 16.84 13.25 -18.90
CA ILE A 42 16.61 12.70 -17.55
C ILE A 42 15.10 12.70 -17.21
N TYR A 43 14.34 13.71 -17.64
CA TYR A 43 12.92 13.89 -17.29
C TYR A 43 11.92 13.30 -18.29
N SER A 44 12.33 12.91 -19.52
CA SER A 44 11.41 12.38 -20.55
C SER A 44 11.21 10.86 -20.50
N PHE A 45 11.71 10.18 -19.47
CA PHE A 45 11.30 8.79 -19.18
C PHE A 45 10.07 8.82 -18.27
N PRO A 46 8.89 8.35 -18.72
CA PRO A 46 7.70 8.32 -17.89
C PRO A 46 7.88 7.25 -16.81
N LEU A 47 8.02 7.67 -15.54
CA LEU A 47 7.82 6.79 -14.40
C LEU A 47 6.32 6.57 -14.23
N PRO A 48 5.80 5.33 -14.30
CA PRO A 48 4.42 5.08 -13.93
C PRO A 48 4.27 5.17 -12.40
N PHE A 49 3.07 5.59 -12.00
CA PHE A 49 2.60 5.79 -10.63
C PHE A 49 2.87 4.62 -9.67
N SER A 50 3.03 4.98 -8.39
CA SER A 50 2.70 4.18 -7.18
C SER A 50 3.14 2.72 -7.16
N SER A 51 4.41 2.47 -6.82
CA SER A 51 4.89 1.29 -6.07
C SER A 51 6.33 1.54 -5.59
N PRO A 52 6.79 0.94 -4.49
CA PRO A 52 8.16 1.14 -4.01
C PRO A 52 9.13 0.21 -4.78
N PHE A 53 9.94 0.82 -5.68
CA PHE A 53 11.14 0.32 -6.39
C PHE A 53 10.95 -0.90 -7.36
N PRO A 54 11.75 -1.07 -8.47
CA PRO A 54 13.15 -0.69 -8.66
C PRO A 54 13.54 -0.01 -10.00
N THR A 55 14.73 0.60 -10.01
CA THR A 55 15.40 1.20 -11.18
C THR A 55 15.85 0.15 -12.20
N HIS A 56 15.35 0.23 -13.44
CA HIS A 56 15.75 -0.67 -14.54
C HIS A 56 17.21 -0.44 -14.99
N PRO A 57 18.05 -1.50 -15.10
CA PRO A 57 19.47 -1.40 -15.47
C PRO A 57 19.77 -1.10 -16.96
N LYS A 58 18.75 -0.88 -17.81
CA LYS A 58 18.92 -0.69 -19.26
C LYS A 58 19.28 0.74 -19.70
N ILE A 59 19.17 1.74 -18.82
CA ILE A 59 19.41 3.17 -19.16
C ILE A 59 20.91 3.55 -19.06
N TYR A 60 21.71 2.78 -18.31
CA TYR A 60 23.11 3.12 -18.00
C TYR A 60 24.15 3.04 -19.13
N PRO A 61 24.09 2.11 -20.11
CA PRO A 61 25.16 2.00 -21.11
C PRO A 61 25.18 3.18 -22.10
N HIS A 62 24.07 3.90 -22.28
CA HIS A 62 23.98 5.04 -23.19
C HIS A 62 24.59 6.32 -22.61
N ALA A 63 24.33 6.62 -21.32
CA ALA A 63 24.89 7.81 -20.65
C ALA A 63 26.42 7.74 -20.56
N ARG A 64 26.98 6.56 -20.26
CA ARG A 64 28.44 6.37 -20.18
C ARG A 64 29.15 6.53 -21.52
N LYS A 65 28.52 6.11 -22.64
CA LYS A 65 29.06 6.30 -24.00
C LYS A 65 29.00 7.76 -24.44
N GLN A 66 27.91 8.48 -24.14
CA GLN A 66 27.76 9.89 -24.50
C GLN A 66 28.78 10.78 -23.76
N VAL A 67 29.01 10.55 -22.47
CA VAL A 67 29.96 11.35 -21.69
C VAL A 67 31.41 11.13 -22.16
N CYS A 68 31.78 9.89 -22.49
CA CYS A 68 33.11 9.59 -23.03
C CYS A 68 33.36 10.27 -24.39
N MET A 69 32.30 10.38 -25.22
CA MET A 69 32.35 11.06 -26.51
C MET A 69 32.59 12.57 -26.35
N TYR A 70 31.98 13.20 -25.35
CA TYR A 70 32.18 14.64 -25.06
C TYR A 70 33.57 14.96 -24.52
N THR A 71 34.16 14.11 -23.69
CA THR A 71 35.55 14.30 -23.21
C THR A 71 36.56 14.23 -24.36
N VAL A 72 36.36 13.34 -25.33
CA VAL A 72 37.22 13.21 -26.52
C VAL A 72 37.05 14.38 -27.49
N LEU A 73 35.83 14.86 -27.71
CA LEU A 73 35.55 16.03 -28.56
C LEU A 73 36.16 17.32 -28.01
N ILE A 74 36.17 17.49 -26.68
CA ILE A 74 36.79 18.65 -26.03
C ILE A 74 38.34 18.59 -26.14
N PHE A 75 38.94 17.40 -26.00
CA PHE A 75 40.40 17.22 -26.22
C PHE A 75 40.83 17.51 -27.66
N SER A 76 39.97 17.21 -28.63
CA SER A 76 40.24 17.43 -30.06
C SER A 76 40.22 18.92 -30.44
N CYS A 77 39.55 19.76 -29.65
CA CYS A 77 39.41 21.20 -29.93
C CYS A 77 40.52 22.07 -29.34
N PHE A 78 41.49 21.52 -28.59
CA PHE A 78 42.54 22.32 -27.93
C PHE A 78 43.98 21.76 -28.06
N PRO A 79 44.53 21.45 -29.25
CA PRO A 79 45.91 20.96 -29.32
C PRO A 79 46.97 22.06 -29.14
N THR A 80 46.67 23.34 -29.36
CA THR A 80 47.69 24.42 -29.39
C THR A 80 47.17 25.77 -28.89
N ALA A 81 46.91 25.90 -27.58
CA ALA A 81 46.67 27.20 -26.95
C ALA A 81 47.97 27.76 -26.31
N PRO A 82 48.28 29.07 -26.46
CA PRO A 82 49.52 29.70 -26.00
C PRO A 82 49.65 29.79 -24.47
N PRO A 83 50.87 29.99 -23.90
CA PRO A 83 51.21 29.79 -22.48
C PRO A 83 50.57 30.75 -21.46
N ARG A 84 49.58 31.58 -21.85
CA ARG A 84 48.88 32.52 -20.95
C ARG A 84 47.62 31.94 -20.27
N PHE A 85 47.29 30.67 -20.51
CA PHE A 85 46.06 30.02 -20.00
C PHE A 85 46.32 28.84 -19.02
N THR A 86 47.44 28.85 -18.30
CA THR A 86 47.82 27.81 -17.32
C THR A 86 46.79 27.65 -16.20
N TYR A 87 46.19 28.76 -15.74
CA TYR A 87 45.10 28.76 -14.76
C TYR A 87 43.84 28.05 -15.25
N LEU A 88 43.50 28.20 -16.54
CA LEU A 88 42.32 27.58 -17.12
C LEU A 88 42.50 26.05 -17.26
N ARG A 89 43.73 25.59 -17.54
CA ARG A 89 44.08 24.15 -17.54
C ARG A 89 44.02 23.55 -16.13
N LEU A 90 44.51 24.27 -15.11
CA LEU A 90 44.47 23.82 -13.72
C LEU A 90 43.03 23.74 -13.20
N LEU A 91 42.20 24.75 -13.52
CA LEU A 91 40.78 24.77 -13.20
C LEU A 91 40.04 23.61 -13.88
N HIS A 92 40.32 23.33 -15.15
CA HIS A 92 39.73 22.20 -15.87
C HIS A 92 40.15 20.84 -15.27
N ALA A 93 41.42 20.68 -14.91
CA ALA A 93 41.91 19.47 -14.24
C ALA A 93 41.25 19.26 -12.87
N HIS A 94 41.07 20.32 -12.08
CA HIS A 94 40.33 20.26 -10.81
C HIS A 94 38.85 19.91 -11.00
N LEU A 95 38.18 20.50 -11.99
CA LEU A 95 36.79 20.18 -12.31
C LEU A 95 36.64 18.72 -12.75
N LEU A 96 37.57 18.17 -13.53
CA LEU A 96 37.59 16.76 -13.89
C LEU A 96 37.80 15.83 -12.68
N LEU A 97 38.67 16.21 -11.74
CA LEU A 97 38.88 15.44 -10.51
C LEU A 97 37.65 15.45 -9.59
N ILE A 98 37.01 16.61 -9.43
CA ILE A 98 35.76 16.75 -8.67
C ILE A 98 34.66 15.90 -9.33
N PHE A 99 34.57 15.94 -10.65
CA PHE A 99 33.58 15.15 -11.40
C PHE A 99 33.85 13.64 -11.30
N ALA A 100 35.10 13.20 -11.41
CA ALA A 100 35.50 11.80 -11.26
C ALA A 100 35.25 11.29 -9.83
N ALA A 101 35.48 12.12 -8.81
CA ALA A 101 35.12 11.82 -7.43
C ALA A 101 33.60 11.71 -7.25
N GLY A 102 32.83 12.61 -7.86
CA GLY A 102 31.37 12.57 -7.86
C GLY A 102 30.79 11.29 -8.50
N LEU A 103 31.35 10.85 -9.63
CA LEU A 103 30.96 9.59 -10.27
C LEU A 103 31.26 8.36 -9.40
N ARG A 104 32.40 8.33 -8.69
CA ARG A 104 32.72 7.25 -7.74
C ARG A 104 31.77 7.20 -6.55
N ILE A 105 31.40 8.36 -6.01
CA ILE A 105 30.43 8.45 -4.92
C ILE A 105 29.05 7.98 -5.41
N LEU A 106 28.66 8.35 -6.63
CA LEU A 106 27.41 7.88 -7.24
C LEU A 106 27.44 6.35 -7.44
N ASP A 107 28.54 5.79 -7.94
CA ASP A 107 28.71 4.34 -8.08
C ASP A 107 28.63 3.61 -6.73
N LEU A 108 29.23 4.18 -5.67
CA LEU A 108 29.15 3.65 -4.30
C LEU A 108 27.72 3.69 -3.74
N ILE A 109 26.99 4.80 -3.95
CA ILE A 109 25.59 4.94 -3.53
C ILE A 109 24.69 3.95 -4.28
N LEU A 110 24.91 3.77 -5.59
CA LEU A 110 24.15 2.82 -6.41
C LEU A 110 24.51 1.36 -6.11
N ALA A 111 25.75 1.07 -5.71
CA ALA A 111 26.16 -0.24 -5.23
C ALA A 111 25.54 -0.54 -3.86
N ALA A 112 25.54 0.43 -2.94
CA ALA A 112 24.90 0.30 -1.64
C ALA A 112 23.37 0.11 -1.78
N GLY A 113 22.73 0.88 -2.67
CA GLY A 113 21.29 0.74 -2.96
C GLY A 113 20.91 -0.61 -3.58
N ARG A 114 21.76 -1.20 -4.43
CA ARG A 114 21.53 -2.55 -4.97
C ARG A 114 21.62 -3.64 -3.91
N ASN A 115 22.56 -3.52 -2.96
CA ASN A 115 22.70 -4.48 -1.88
C ASN A 115 21.51 -4.38 -0.89
N ALA A 116 21.10 -3.17 -0.54
CA ALA A 116 19.93 -2.94 0.31
C ALA A 116 18.64 -3.49 -0.33
N ASN A 117 18.42 -3.25 -1.64
CA ASN A 117 17.27 -3.80 -2.35
C ASN A 117 17.30 -5.34 -2.39
N GLY A 118 18.46 -5.96 -2.56
CA GLY A 118 18.58 -7.42 -2.57
C GLY A 118 18.31 -8.06 -1.21
N GLU A 119 18.67 -7.39 -0.12
CA GLU A 119 18.35 -7.83 1.25
C GLU A 119 16.85 -7.66 1.56
N ASP A 120 16.25 -6.53 1.15
CA ASP A 120 14.81 -6.25 1.30
C ASP A 120 13.95 -7.26 0.51
N GLU A 121 14.29 -7.51 -0.77
CA GLU A 121 13.61 -8.51 -1.60
C GLU A 121 13.72 -9.93 -1.00
N ARG A 122 14.88 -10.29 -0.44
CA ARG A 122 15.08 -11.60 0.19
C ARG A 122 14.30 -11.75 1.50
N MET A 123 14.23 -10.69 2.31
CA MET A 123 13.46 -10.67 3.55
C MET A 123 11.95 -10.72 3.25
N ARG A 124 11.50 -9.96 2.26
CA ARG A 124 10.10 -9.98 1.79
C ARG A 124 9.69 -11.35 1.26
N GLY A 125 10.50 -11.96 0.38
CA GLY A 125 10.20 -13.30 -0.13
C GLY A 125 10.16 -14.40 0.94
N LYS A 126 10.93 -14.24 2.04
CA LYS A 126 10.86 -15.15 3.19
C LYS A 126 9.60 -14.91 4.02
N HIS A 127 9.24 -13.65 4.27
CA HIS A 127 8.02 -13.26 4.99
C HIS A 127 6.76 -13.69 4.25
N ASP A 128 6.70 -13.44 2.94
CA ASP A 128 5.60 -13.85 2.06
C ASP A 128 5.40 -15.38 2.09
N GLY A 129 6.50 -16.13 2.16
CA GLY A 129 6.46 -17.59 2.34
C GLY A 129 5.91 -18.02 3.72
N TYR A 130 6.26 -17.30 4.79
CA TYR A 130 5.71 -17.55 6.14
C TYR A 130 4.21 -17.25 6.20
N GLU A 131 3.80 -16.07 5.72
CA GLU A 131 2.39 -15.67 5.68
C GLU A 131 1.56 -16.63 4.82
N SER A 132 2.10 -17.10 3.69
CA SER A 132 1.43 -18.08 2.84
C SER A 132 1.19 -19.41 3.54
N VAL A 133 2.16 -19.92 4.31
CA VAL A 133 2.00 -21.17 5.08
C VAL A 133 1.04 -20.97 6.25
N GLN A 134 1.15 -19.85 6.98
CA GLN A 134 0.24 -19.53 8.07
C GLN A 134 -1.21 -19.44 7.57
N ALA A 135 -1.45 -18.73 6.45
CA ALA A 135 -2.77 -18.64 5.83
C ALA A 135 -3.30 -20.02 5.42
N ALA A 136 -2.44 -20.92 4.89
CA ALA A 136 -2.82 -22.29 4.57
C ALA A 136 -3.23 -23.09 5.82
N ILE A 137 -2.50 -22.93 6.93
CA ILE A 137 -2.84 -23.56 8.22
C ILE A 137 -4.19 -23.05 8.72
N LEU A 138 -4.36 -21.73 8.79
CA LEU A 138 -5.59 -21.08 9.27
C LEU A 138 -6.81 -21.52 8.45
N GLY A 139 -6.70 -21.48 7.12
CA GLY A 139 -7.77 -21.90 6.22
C GLY A 139 -8.13 -23.37 6.38
N THR A 140 -7.13 -24.26 6.45
CA THR A 140 -7.36 -25.71 6.63
C THR A 140 -7.99 -26.01 7.99
N ALA A 141 -7.49 -25.38 9.05
CA ALA A 141 -8.01 -25.55 10.40
C ALA A 141 -9.45 -25.06 10.53
N ALA A 142 -9.79 -23.89 9.98
CA ALA A 142 -11.15 -23.39 9.95
C ALA A 142 -12.13 -24.36 9.26
N GLN A 143 -11.71 -24.97 8.14
CA GLN A 143 -12.51 -25.99 7.45
C GLN A 143 -12.70 -27.26 8.29
N LEU A 144 -11.67 -27.72 9.00
CA LEU A 144 -11.78 -28.88 9.87
C LEU A 144 -12.66 -28.59 11.09
N PHE A 145 -12.49 -27.44 11.73
CA PHE A 145 -13.31 -27.01 12.87
C PHE A 145 -14.79 -26.89 12.52
N THR A 146 -15.13 -26.37 11.33
CA THR A 146 -16.53 -26.29 10.87
C THR A 146 -17.15 -27.64 10.50
N ARG A 147 -16.34 -28.69 10.32
CA ARG A 147 -16.79 -30.05 10.00
C ARG A 147 -16.84 -30.99 11.20
N ALA A 148 -15.82 -30.96 12.06
CA ALA A 148 -15.61 -31.91 13.16
C ALA A 148 -15.61 -31.24 14.55
N GLY A 149 -15.78 -29.92 14.62
CA GLY A 149 -15.62 -29.15 15.84
C GLY A 149 -14.15 -28.95 16.24
N ILE A 150 -13.92 -28.06 17.22
CA ILE A 150 -12.58 -27.76 17.73
C ILE A 150 -12.02 -28.91 18.56
N HIS A 151 -12.83 -29.52 19.43
CA HIS A 151 -12.38 -30.66 20.24
C HIS A 151 -12.11 -31.92 19.40
N GLY A 152 -12.88 -32.16 18.34
CA GLY A 152 -12.72 -33.31 17.44
C GLY A 152 -11.57 -33.21 16.44
N THR A 153 -10.85 -32.08 16.42
CA THR A 153 -9.75 -31.83 15.48
C THR A 153 -8.44 -31.67 16.26
N SER A 154 -7.42 -32.45 15.88
CA SER A 154 -6.06 -32.32 16.44
C SER A 154 -5.15 -31.51 15.52
N LEU A 155 -4.06 -30.97 16.08
CA LEU A 155 -2.99 -30.36 15.28
C LEU A 155 -2.42 -31.36 14.25
N ASN A 156 -2.34 -32.65 14.57
CA ASN A 156 -1.86 -33.63 13.59
C ASN A 156 -2.79 -33.77 12.38
N ASP A 157 -4.12 -33.73 12.59
CA ASP A 157 -5.10 -33.79 11.50
C ASP A 157 -4.97 -32.57 10.59
N ILE A 158 -4.75 -31.39 11.18
CA ILE A 158 -4.54 -30.13 10.45
C ILE A 158 -3.24 -30.20 9.65
N ALA A 159 -2.14 -30.67 10.23
CA ALA A 159 -0.87 -30.83 9.52
C ALA A 159 -1.01 -31.75 8.31
N GLN A 160 -1.68 -32.90 8.51
CA GLN A 160 -1.93 -33.86 7.43
C GLN A 160 -2.80 -33.26 6.33
N ALA A 161 -3.90 -32.58 6.68
CA ALA A 161 -4.81 -31.96 5.72
C ALA A 161 -4.15 -30.80 4.95
N ALA A 162 -3.27 -30.04 5.60
CA ALA A 162 -2.52 -28.95 4.98
C ALA A 162 -1.29 -29.42 4.18
N GLY A 163 -0.99 -30.72 4.17
CA GLY A 163 0.21 -31.27 3.52
C GLY A 163 1.53 -30.86 4.17
N LEU A 164 1.49 -30.52 5.47
CA LEU A 164 2.64 -30.06 6.25
C LEU A 164 3.19 -31.16 7.16
N SER A 165 4.48 -31.04 7.49
CA SER A 165 5.05 -31.88 8.55
C SER A 165 4.51 -31.45 9.92
N LYS A 166 4.46 -32.39 10.88
CA LYS A 166 4.10 -32.06 12.27
C LYS A 166 4.99 -30.95 12.83
N GLY A 167 6.31 -31.06 12.62
CA GLY A 167 7.28 -30.06 13.09
C GLY A 167 7.01 -28.67 12.52
N THR A 168 6.59 -28.58 11.26
CA THR A 168 6.19 -27.31 10.63
C THR A 168 4.96 -26.74 11.33
N LEU A 169 3.90 -27.52 11.55
CA LEU A 169 2.71 -27.01 12.20
C LEU A 169 2.99 -26.55 13.64
N TYR A 170 3.70 -27.36 14.43
CA TYR A 170 4.06 -27.02 15.81
C TYR A 170 5.00 -25.81 15.92
N TYR A 171 5.75 -25.49 14.86
CA TYR A 171 6.55 -24.27 14.79
C TYR A 171 5.66 -23.01 14.72
N TYR A 172 4.58 -23.03 13.94
CA TYR A 172 3.64 -21.89 13.86
C TYR A 172 2.69 -21.85 15.05
N TYR A 173 2.16 -23.00 15.45
CA TYR A 173 1.15 -23.11 16.52
C TYR A 173 1.56 -24.19 17.52
N PRO A 174 2.24 -23.80 18.61
CA PRO A 174 2.66 -24.72 19.66
C PRO A 174 1.47 -25.39 20.37
N THR A 175 0.31 -24.71 20.42
CA THR A 175 -0.91 -25.20 21.05
C THR A 175 -2.12 -25.01 20.13
N LYS A 176 -3.18 -25.81 20.36
CA LYS A 176 -4.43 -25.68 19.59
C LYS A 176 -5.15 -24.38 19.92
N GLU A 177 -5.05 -23.94 21.17
CA GLU A 177 -5.66 -22.70 21.67
C GLU A 177 -5.07 -21.48 20.96
N ALA A 178 -3.75 -21.46 20.74
CA ALA A 178 -3.10 -20.39 19.97
C ALA A 178 -3.65 -20.31 18.54
N LEU A 179 -3.83 -21.46 17.88
CA LEU A 179 -4.41 -21.53 16.55
C LEU A 179 -5.88 -21.08 16.53
N VAL A 180 -6.69 -21.53 17.49
CA VAL A 180 -8.10 -21.13 17.61
C VAL A 180 -8.23 -19.62 17.79
N ASN A 181 -7.40 -19.02 18.65
CA ASN A 181 -7.42 -17.58 18.87
C ASN A 181 -7.04 -16.80 17.61
N ASP A 182 -6.00 -17.22 16.88
CA ASP A 182 -5.59 -16.55 15.63
C ASP A 182 -6.65 -16.65 14.52
N ILE A 183 -7.32 -17.81 14.43
CA ILE A 183 -8.50 -17.97 13.56
C ILE A 183 -9.62 -17.03 13.99
N ALA A 184 -9.88 -16.89 15.29
CA ALA A 184 -10.91 -16.00 15.82
C ALA A 184 -10.59 -14.52 15.58
N GLU A 185 -9.32 -14.12 15.67
CA GLU A 185 -8.86 -12.78 15.32
C GLU A 185 -9.06 -12.49 13.84
N THR A 186 -8.62 -13.40 12.98
CA THR A 186 -8.77 -13.29 11.52
C THR A 186 -10.25 -13.25 11.11
N HIS A 187 -11.07 -14.15 11.67
CA HIS A 187 -12.51 -14.16 11.48
C HIS A 187 -13.15 -12.85 11.94
N GLY A 188 -12.78 -12.39 13.13
CA GLY A 188 -13.31 -11.17 13.70
C GLY A 188 -12.91 -9.92 12.89
N ALA A 189 -11.71 -9.88 12.33
CA ALA A 189 -11.28 -8.80 11.43
C ALA A 189 -12.14 -8.77 10.17
N ARG A 190 -12.42 -9.92 9.56
CA ARG A 190 -13.29 -9.99 8.38
C ARG A 190 -14.71 -9.50 8.65
N VAL A 191 -15.29 -9.82 9.80
CA VAL A 191 -16.62 -9.29 10.20
C VAL A 191 -16.54 -7.78 10.46
N THR A 192 -15.46 -7.30 11.07
CA THR A 192 -15.21 -5.85 11.23
C THR A 192 -15.18 -5.14 9.86
N ASP A 193 -14.54 -5.70 8.85
CA ASP A 193 -14.47 -5.10 7.52
C ASP A 193 -15.84 -5.03 6.85
N LEU A 194 -16.69 -6.06 7.01
CA LEU A 194 -18.07 -6.04 6.54
C LEU A 194 -18.89 -4.93 7.22
N LEU A 195 -18.75 -4.77 8.53
CA LEU A 195 -19.42 -3.68 9.25
C LEU A 195 -18.90 -2.30 8.85
N LEU A 196 -17.58 -2.17 8.65
CA LEU A 196 -16.98 -0.91 8.24
C LEU A 196 -17.47 -0.49 6.85
N SER A 197 -17.41 -1.41 5.87
CA SER A 197 -17.94 -1.17 4.53
C SER A 197 -19.41 -0.79 4.56
N TRP A 198 -20.24 -1.45 5.38
CA TRP A 198 -21.62 -1.05 5.58
C TRP A 198 -21.75 0.38 6.13
N VAL A 199 -20.98 0.73 7.17
CA VAL A 199 -20.97 2.09 7.75
C VAL A 199 -20.56 3.15 6.72
N GLU A 200 -19.70 2.81 5.77
CA GLU A 200 -19.29 3.71 4.67
C GLU A 200 -20.42 3.97 3.67
N THR A 201 -21.36 3.04 3.50
CA THR A 201 -22.53 3.24 2.63
C THR A 201 -23.60 4.16 3.23
N LEU A 202 -23.59 4.36 4.56
CA LEU A 202 -24.61 5.15 5.24
C LEU A 202 -24.48 6.65 4.94
N SER A 203 -25.62 7.26 4.62
CA SER A 203 -25.76 8.69 4.34
C SER A 203 -26.96 9.29 5.09
N ARG A 204 -27.07 10.63 5.09
CA ARG A 204 -28.05 11.36 5.90
C ARG A 204 -29.49 10.86 5.75
N ASP A 205 -29.91 10.62 4.51
CA ASP A 205 -31.29 10.29 4.14
C ASP A 205 -31.45 8.81 3.75
N CYS A 206 -30.53 7.96 4.23
CA CYS A 206 -30.50 6.53 3.91
C CYS A 206 -31.74 5.79 4.48
N PRO A 207 -32.44 4.97 3.67
CA PRO A 207 -33.48 4.07 4.15
C PRO A 207 -32.87 2.98 5.04
N MET A 208 -33.11 3.08 6.35
CA MET A 208 -32.45 2.22 7.33
C MET A 208 -32.86 0.75 7.27
N ASP A 209 -34.07 0.48 6.82
CA ASP A 209 -34.58 -0.87 6.58
C ASP A 209 -33.80 -1.55 5.44
N GLU A 210 -33.67 -0.88 4.29
CA GLU A 210 -32.87 -1.37 3.17
C GLU A 210 -31.39 -1.52 3.56
N ALA A 211 -30.83 -0.54 4.26
CA ALA A 211 -29.44 -0.60 4.71
C ALA A 211 -29.19 -1.77 5.67
N LEU A 212 -30.10 -2.01 6.62
CA LEU A 212 -29.96 -3.10 7.58
C LEU A 212 -30.16 -4.47 6.93
N LEU A 213 -31.06 -4.56 5.94
CA LEU A 213 -31.21 -5.75 5.10
C LEU A 213 -29.91 -6.09 4.39
N LEU A 214 -29.28 -5.11 3.72
CA LEU A 214 -27.99 -5.32 3.04
C LEU A 214 -26.89 -5.78 4.00
N LEU A 215 -26.85 -5.26 5.22
CA LEU A 215 -25.91 -5.73 6.25
C LEU A 215 -26.19 -7.19 6.64
N MET A 216 -27.44 -7.53 6.89
CA MET A 216 -27.83 -8.90 7.22
C MET A 216 -27.47 -9.87 6.09
N GLU A 217 -27.68 -9.46 4.84
CA GLU A 217 -27.32 -10.25 3.66
C GLU A 217 -25.80 -10.48 3.61
N ALA A 218 -25.01 -9.42 3.70
CA ALA A 218 -23.55 -9.52 3.68
C ALA A 218 -22.99 -10.43 4.79
N LEU A 219 -23.59 -10.40 5.99
CA LEU A 219 -23.17 -11.24 7.13
C LEU A 219 -23.64 -12.70 7.03
N LEU A 220 -24.68 -12.98 6.24
CA LEU A 220 -25.28 -14.32 6.11
C LEU A 220 -24.95 -15.03 4.79
N GLU A 221 -24.42 -14.30 3.81
CA GLU A 221 -24.14 -14.80 2.45
C GLU A 221 -23.05 -15.88 2.43
N ASP A 222 -21.94 -15.66 3.16
CA ASP A 222 -20.85 -16.62 3.22
C ASP A 222 -21.14 -17.73 4.26
N GLU A 223 -21.54 -18.90 3.77
CA GLU A 223 -21.82 -20.07 4.62
C GLU A 223 -20.61 -20.48 5.47
N ALA A 224 -19.40 -20.44 4.93
CA ALA A 224 -18.20 -20.85 5.64
C ALA A 224 -17.90 -19.88 6.80
N LEU A 225 -18.04 -18.57 6.55
CA LEU A 225 -17.90 -17.54 7.56
C LEU A 225 -18.94 -17.71 8.68
N ARG A 226 -20.20 -17.93 8.31
CA ARG A 226 -21.32 -18.12 9.24
C ARG A 226 -21.13 -19.34 10.14
N ARG A 227 -20.77 -20.48 9.55
CA ARG A 227 -20.52 -21.73 10.28
C ARG A 227 -19.31 -21.59 11.20
N LEU A 228 -18.25 -20.94 10.74
CA LEU A 228 -17.07 -20.69 11.56
C LEU A 228 -17.43 -19.81 12.76
N HIS A 229 -18.23 -18.75 12.55
CA HIS A 229 -18.70 -17.89 13.64
C HIS A 229 -19.45 -18.68 14.71
N VAL A 230 -20.37 -19.57 14.32
CA VAL A 230 -21.12 -20.42 15.26
C VAL A 230 -20.19 -21.33 16.06
N VAL A 231 -19.21 -21.97 15.41
CA VAL A 231 -18.25 -22.85 16.09
C VAL A 231 -17.40 -22.08 17.10
N LEU A 232 -16.86 -20.93 16.70
CA LEU A 232 -16.05 -20.09 17.58
C LEU A 232 -16.86 -19.52 18.75
N PHE A 233 -18.09 -19.07 18.49
CA PHE A 233 -18.98 -18.57 19.53
C PHE A 233 -19.33 -19.66 20.54
N THR A 234 -19.66 -20.86 20.05
CA THR A 234 -19.96 -22.01 20.91
C THR A 234 -18.75 -22.37 21.77
N GLU A 235 -17.55 -22.47 21.19
CA GLU A 235 -16.31 -22.73 21.92
C GLU A 235 -16.01 -21.64 22.97
N SER A 236 -16.32 -20.38 22.65
CA SER A 236 -16.13 -19.27 23.58
C SER A 236 -17.03 -19.36 24.82
N CYS A 237 -18.15 -20.11 24.73
CA CYS A 237 -19.02 -20.42 25.85
C CYS A 237 -18.57 -21.64 26.67
N LEU A 238 -17.50 -22.34 26.24
CA LEU A 238 -16.93 -23.52 26.88
C LEU A 238 -15.60 -23.16 27.61
N ASP A 239 -14.73 -24.14 27.84
CA ASP A 239 -13.48 -24.01 28.61
C ASP A 239 -12.35 -23.28 27.86
N ASN A 240 -12.63 -22.12 27.27
CA ASN A 240 -11.63 -21.26 26.61
C ASN A 240 -11.84 -19.77 26.99
N PRO A 241 -11.35 -19.33 28.16
CA PRO A 241 -11.57 -17.96 28.63
C PRO A 241 -10.88 -16.90 27.76
N GLY A 242 -9.80 -17.26 27.06
CA GLY A 242 -9.14 -16.35 26.12
C GLY A 242 -10.02 -16.04 24.92
N LEU A 243 -10.63 -17.08 24.33
CA LEU A 243 -11.59 -16.92 23.24
C LEU A 243 -12.87 -16.19 23.69
N ALA A 244 -13.36 -16.48 24.91
CA ALA A 244 -14.50 -15.79 25.50
C ALA A 244 -14.27 -14.26 25.58
N ALA A 245 -13.13 -13.85 26.15
CA ALA A 245 -12.77 -12.44 26.26
C ALA A 245 -12.62 -11.76 24.88
N LEU A 246 -12.05 -12.48 23.91
CA LEU A 246 -11.90 -11.99 22.53
C LEU A 246 -13.26 -11.80 21.85
N MET A 247 -14.17 -12.77 21.94
CA MET A 247 -15.52 -12.66 21.38
C MET A 247 -16.31 -11.53 22.03
N GLU A 248 -16.19 -11.34 23.34
CA GLU A 248 -16.83 -10.25 24.07
C GLU A 248 -16.32 -8.87 23.59
N ASP A 249 -15.00 -8.71 23.46
CA ASP A 249 -14.38 -7.49 22.93
C ASP A 249 -14.84 -7.20 21.49
N LYS A 250 -14.89 -8.22 20.63
CA LYS A 250 -15.39 -8.07 19.25
C LYS A 250 -16.85 -7.65 19.22
N LEU A 251 -17.73 -8.31 19.97
CA LEU A 251 -19.14 -7.97 20.03
C LEU A 251 -19.36 -6.54 20.52
N LYS A 252 -18.63 -6.11 21.55
CA LYS A 252 -18.64 -4.70 22.02
C LYS A 252 -18.24 -3.74 20.92
N LYS A 253 -17.12 -4.00 20.23
CA LYS A 253 -16.64 -3.14 19.13
C LYS A 253 -17.65 -3.06 17.99
N TRP A 254 -18.22 -4.18 17.56
CA TRP A 254 -19.21 -4.21 16.48
C TRP A 254 -20.50 -3.50 16.87
N THR A 255 -20.93 -3.61 18.12
CA THR A 255 -22.07 -2.87 18.68
C THR A 255 -21.83 -1.36 18.58
N VAL A 256 -20.65 -0.90 19.02
CA VAL A 256 -20.26 0.51 18.91
C VAL A 256 -20.16 0.97 17.46
N MET A 257 -19.63 0.15 16.54
CA MET A 257 -19.58 0.48 15.11
C MET A 257 -20.97 0.72 14.52
N LEU A 258 -21.94 -0.14 14.87
CA LEU A 258 -23.33 0.01 14.45
C LEU A 258 -23.95 1.28 15.05
N GLU A 259 -23.71 1.54 16.33
CA GLU A 259 -24.21 2.72 17.02
C GLU A 259 -23.66 4.03 16.45
N VAL A 260 -22.34 4.11 16.27
CA VAL A 260 -21.67 5.29 15.74
C VAL A 260 -21.98 5.47 14.25
N GLY A 261 -21.99 4.39 13.47
CA GLY A 261 -22.28 4.46 12.03
C GLY A 261 -23.68 5.01 11.75
N THR A 262 -24.68 4.59 12.53
CA THR A 262 -26.07 5.05 12.38
C THR A 262 -26.29 6.49 12.82
N LEU A 263 -25.33 7.14 13.51
CA LEU A 263 -25.39 8.59 13.77
C LEU A 263 -25.33 9.42 12.48
N LYS A 264 -24.82 8.84 11.38
CA LYS A 264 -24.83 9.47 10.06
C LYS A 264 -26.24 9.67 9.50
N VAL A 265 -27.23 8.89 9.96
CA VAL A 265 -28.58 8.84 9.39
C VAL A 265 -29.57 9.56 10.30
N GLN A 266 -30.31 10.53 9.75
CA GLN A 266 -31.24 11.36 10.52
C GLN A 266 -32.68 10.82 10.45
N SER A 267 -32.91 9.67 11.08
CA SER A 267 -34.24 9.04 11.15
C SER A 267 -34.52 8.40 12.51
N ASP A 268 -35.80 8.26 12.86
CA ASP A 268 -36.22 7.52 14.05
C ASP A 268 -35.85 6.04 13.97
N SER A 269 -35.91 5.44 12.77
CA SER A 269 -35.45 4.06 12.53
C SER A 269 -33.96 3.90 12.89
N ALA A 270 -33.10 4.86 12.53
CA ALA A 270 -31.69 4.82 12.91
C ALA A 270 -31.51 4.92 14.43
N ARG A 271 -32.31 5.76 15.11
CA ARG A 271 -32.31 5.87 16.57
C ARG A 271 -32.71 4.55 17.24
N ARG A 272 -33.80 3.93 16.77
CA ARG A 272 -34.26 2.63 17.30
C ARG A 272 -33.23 1.53 17.11
N LEU A 273 -32.54 1.51 15.97
CA LEU A 273 -31.45 0.56 15.74
C LEU A 273 -30.29 0.77 16.73
N ARG A 274 -29.93 2.02 17.07
CA ARG A 274 -28.93 2.30 18.12
C ARG A 274 -29.37 1.75 19.47
N ASP A 275 -30.61 2.05 19.87
CA ASP A 275 -31.16 1.64 21.16
C ASP A 275 -31.29 0.10 21.28
N ARG A 276 -31.32 -0.60 20.13
CA ARG A 276 -31.50 -2.05 20.02
C ARG A 276 -30.30 -2.75 19.37
N SER A 277 -29.12 -2.12 19.34
CA SER A 277 -27.91 -2.61 18.67
C SER A 277 -27.50 -4.02 19.11
N SER A 278 -27.60 -4.30 20.42
CA SER A 278 -27.32 -5.63 20.98
C SER A 278 -28.32 -6.71 20.55
N LEU A 279 -29.59 -6.34 20.32
CA LEU A 279 -30.62 -7.27 19.83
C LEU A 279 -30.34 -7.69 18.39
N PHE A 280 -29.80 -6.78 17.56
CA PHE A 280 -29.39 -7.11 16.19
C PHE A 280 -28.41 -8.29 16.17
N PHE A 281 -27.34 -8.23 16.96
CA PHE A 281 -26.34 -9.32 16.99
C PHE A 281 -26.90 -10.62 17.58
N THR A 282 -27.81 -10.51 18.56
CA THR A 282 -28.48 -11.69 19.14
C THR A 282 -29.38 -12.38 18.09
N MET A 283 -30.16 -11.60 17.34
CA MET A 283 -31.01 -12.11 16.25
C MET A 283 -30.17 -12.65 15.09
N LEU A 284 -29.07 -11.98 14.76
CA LEU A 284 -28.12 -12.44 13.75
C LEU A 284 -27.54 -13.80 14.12
N MET A 285 -27.09 -13.99 15.37
CA MET A 285 -26.61 -15.29 15.85
C MET A 285 -27.69 -16.39 15.69
N GLY A 286 -28.93 -16.08 16.04
CA GLY A 286 -30.07 -16.97 15.80
C GLY A 286 -30.27 -17.32 14.32
N ALA A 287 -30.16 -16.33 13.43
CA ALA A 287 -30.22 -16.54 11.98
C ALA A 287 -29.06 -17.39 11.47
N MET A 288 -27.87 -17.24 12.05
CA MET A 288 -26.68 -18.01 11.68
C MET A 288 -26.81 -19.51 11.97
N LEU A 289 -27.60 -19.90 12.97
CA LEU A 289 -27.82 -21.31 13.33
C LEU A 289 -28.74 -22.06 12.35
N ARG A 290 -29.49 -21.34 11.51
CA ARG A 290 -30.48 -21.94 10.62
C ARG A 290 -29.83 -22.40 9.31
N ALA A 291 -30.29 -23.48 8.70
CA ALA A 291 -29.76 -23.92 7.40
C ALA A 291 -29.88 -22.82 6.34
N GLU A 292 -31.07 -22.21 6.25
CA GLU A 292 -31.36 -21.03 5.44
C GLU A 292 -32.21 -20.04 6.24
N THR A 293 -32.00 -18.75 5.95
CA THR A 293 -32.87 -17.67 6.40
C THR A 293 -33.46 -17.03 5.16
N SER A 294 -34.78 -17.17 4.97
CA SER A 294 -35.47 -16.66 3.79
C SER A 294 -35.47 -15.12 3.78
N PRO A 295 -35.58 -14.48 2.60
CA PRO A 295 -35.66 -13.01 2.52
C PRO A 295 -36.80 -12.42 3.34
N ALA A 296 -37.93 -13.13 3.44
CA ALA A 296 -39.08 -12.73 4.25
C ALA A 296 -38.73 -12.69 5.75
N GLU A 297 -37.95 -13.66 6.24
CA GLU A 297 -37.53 -13.71 7.64
C GLU A 297 -36.49 -12.64 7.96
N ARG A 298 -35.57 -12.35 7.04
CA ARG A 298 -34.64 -11.22 7.19
C ARG A 298 -35.41 -9.91 7.29
N SER A 299 -36.41 -9.72 6.42
CA SER A 299 -37.30 -8.55 6.45
C SER A 299 -38.09 -8.45 7.74
N ALA A 300 -38.60 -9.57 8.27
CA ALA A 300 -39.29 -9.61 9.55
C ALA A 300 -38.37 -9.24 10.72
N CYS A 301 -37.12 -9.72 10.71
CA CYS A 301 -36.10 -9.34 11.69
C CYS A 301 -35.81 -7.84 11.67
N VAL A 302 -35.61 -7.26 10.48
CA VAL A 302 -35.38 -5.82 10.32
C VAL A 302 -36.60 -5.01 10.78
N ALA A 303 -37.81 -5.41 10.38
CA ALA A 303 -39.04 -4.76 10.81
C ALA A 303 -39.19 -4.78 12.34
N LEU A 304 -38.86 -5.89 13.00
CA LEU A 304 -38.88 -6.00 14.46
C LEU A 304 -37.89 -5.01 15.11
N LEU A 305 -36.66 -4.93 14.59
CA LEU A 305 -35.64 -4.03 15.11
C LEU A 305 -36.04 -2.55 14.96
N LEU A 306 -36.70 -2.19 13.87
CA LEU A 306 -37.07 -0.81 13.55
C LEU A 306 -38.49 -0.41 13.99
N SER A 307 -39.27 -1.34 14.56
CA SER A 307 -40.64 -1.13 15.05
C SER A 307 -40.77 -0.01 16.10
N GLU A 308 -41.92 0.67 16.12
CA GLU A 308 -42.21 1.78 17.06
C GLU A 308 -42.22 1.37 18.52
#